data_AF-A0A926Q578-F1
#
_entry.id   AF-A0A926Q578-F1
#
_cell.length_a   1.000
_cell.length_b   1.000
_cell.length_c   1.000
_cell.angle_alpha   90.00
_cell.angle_beta   90.00
_cell.angle_gamma   90.00
#
_symmetry.space_group_name_H-M   'P 1'
#
loop_
_entity.id
_entity.type
_entity.pdbx_description
1 polymer ?
#
loop_
_entity_poly.entity_id
_entity_poly.type
_entity_poly.pdbx_seq_one_letter_code
_entity_poly.pdbx_strand_id
1 'polypeptide(L)'
;MNYPKEIMTGILWSFEDRKFNRLEEFENALIKYNKDIKGESFAFDLTDNILNAPKVTIQYQYWDEKEEDHIEPDFLLSAYNNEFFLQGELLFKVHQEVCEKLKDADNKYFEGFVLWEGENPNNPEIPLYFLLQGS
;
A
#
# COMPACT_ATOMS: atom_id res chain seq x y z
N MET A 1 2.63 0.26 -21.29
CA MET A 1 1.79 1.26 -20.59
C MET A 1 2.72 2.14 -19.77
N ASN A 2 2.40 3.43 -19.56
CA ASN A 2 3.22 4.30 -18.71
C ASN A 2 2.51 4.44 -17.36
N TYR A 3 3.06 3.84 -16.32
CA TYR A 3 2.52 3.91 -14.96
C TYR A 3 3.19 5.05 -14.18
N PRO A 4 2.51 5.69 -13.21
CA PRO A 4 3.12 6.75 -12.42
C PRO A 4 4.34 6.22 -11.65
N LYS A 5 5.46 6.96 -11.65
CA LYS A 5 6.68 6.53 -10.95
C LYS A 5 6.50 6.42 -9.44
N GLU A 6 5.76 7.37 -8.87
CA GLU A 6 5.43 7.42 -7.45
C GLU A 6 3.92 7.66 -7.31
N ILE A 7 3.31 6.99 -6.33
CA ILE A 7 1.89 7.19 -6.01
C ILE A 7 1.70 7.27 -4.50
N MET A 8 0.66 8.00 -4.08
CA MET A 8 0.19 8.09 -2.70
C MET A 8 1.21 8.64 -1.69
N THR A 9 2.24 9.35 -2.18
CA THR A 9 3.23 10.03 -1.34
C THR A 9 2.56 11.10 -0.48
N GLY A 10 2.88 11.14 0.81
CA GLY A 10 2.38 12.14 1.75
C GLY A 10 1.05 11.78 2.46
N ILE A 11 0.47 10.63 2.15
CA ILE A 11 -0.56 10.01 3.00
C ILE A 11 0.14 9.40 4.21
N LEU A 12 -0.31 9.75 5.41
CA LEU A 12 0.21 9.14 6.64
C LEU A 12 -0.62 7.91 6.97
N TRP A 13 0.03 6.78 7.24
CA TRP A 13 -0.65 5.58 7.72
C TRP A 13 0.30 4.67 8.49
N SER A 14 -0.21 3.93 9.46
CA SER A 14 0.53 2.90 10.19
C SER A 14 -0.11 1.53 9.93
N PHE A 15 0.72 0.51 9.72
CA PHE A 15 0.26 -0.87 9.56
C PHE A 15 0.04 -1.62 10.89
N GLU A 16 0.05 -0.91 12.03
CA GLU A 16 -0.22 -1.46 13.38
C GLU A 16 -1.64 -1.94 13.58
N ASP A 17 -2.59 -1.32 12.88
CA ASP A 17 -3.98 -1.68 13.02
C ASP A 17 -4.23 -3.10 12.50
N ARG A 18 -5.22 -3.75 13.12
CA ARG A 18 -5.75 -5.03 12.64
C ARG A 18 -6.40 -4.86 11.26
N LYS A 19 -6.58 -5.99 10.57
CA LYS A 19 -7.41 -6.05 9.36
C LYS A 19 -8.81 -5.44 9.59
N PHE A 20 -9.25 -4.66 8.62
CA PHE A 20 -10.59 -4.08 8.56
C PHE A 20 -11.55 -5.02 7.84
N ASN A 21 -12.84 -4.99 8.20
CA ASN A 21 -13.83 -5.84 7.55
C ASN A 21 -14.36 -5.23 6.25
N ARG A 22 -14.29 -3.90 6.14
CA ARG A 22 -14.87 -3.12 5.04
C ARG A 22 -13.95 -1.99 4.64
N LEU A 23 -13.95 -1.66 3.35
CA LEU A 23 -13.22 -0.52 2.80
C LEU A 23 -13.62 0.79 3.51
N GLU A 24 -14.92 1.04 3.70
CA GLU A 24 -15.41 2.25 4.37
C GLU A 24 -14.88 2.40 5.82
N GLU A 25 -14.71 1.29 6.55
CA GLU A 25 -14.13 1.32 7.91
C GLU A 25 -12.66 1.76 7.87
N PHE A 26 -11.92 1.22 6.90
CA PHE A 26 -10.51 1.58 6.66
C PHE A 26 -10.37 3.05 6.24
N GLU A 27 -11.17 3.51 5.28
CA GLU A 27 -11.12 4.88 4.77
C GLU A 27 -11.40 5.90 5.89
N ASN A 28 -12.39 5.63 6.74
CA ASN A 28 -12.67 6.46 7.91
C ASN A 28 -11.51 6.49 8.91
N ALA A 29 -10.85 5.35 9.15
CA ALA A 29 -9.67 5.28 10.01
C ALA A 29 -8.49 6.07 9.42
N LEU A 30 -8.24 5.93 8.11
CA LEU A 30 -7.18 6.66 7.40
C LEU A 30 -7.37 8.18 7.46
N ILE A 31 -8.59 8.66 7.21
CA ILE A 31 -8.96 10.08 7.29
C ILE A 31 -8.74 10.59 8.72
N LYS A 32 -9.21 9.84 9.72
CA LYS A 32 -9.05 10.18 11.13
C LYS A 32 -7.56 10.24 11.52
N TYR A 33 -6.77 9.23 11.16
CA TYR A 33 -5.35 9.17 11.46
C TYR A 33 -4.58 10.37 10.92
N ASN A 34 -4.79 10.72 9.65
CA ASN A 34 -4.16 11.88 9.05
C ASN A 34 -4.59 13.20 9.71
N LYS A 35 -5.89 13.34 10.04
CA LYS A 35 -6.41 14.53 10.71
C LYS A 35 -5.83 14.68 12.12
N ASP A 36 -5.74 13.59 12.87
CA ASP A 36 -5.24 13.59 14.24
C ASP A 36 -3.74 13.99 14.29
N ILE A 37 -2.96 13.66 13.25
CA ILE A 37 -1.53 14.00 13.16
C ILE A 37 -1.28 15.40 12.55
N LYS A 38 -1.90 15.71 11.41
CA LYS A 38 -1.65 16.98 10.70
C LYS A 38 -2.41 18.16 11.30
N GLY A 39 -3.50 17.91 12.02
CA GLY A 39 -4.41 18.94 12.53
C GLY A 39 -5.28 19.60 11.45
N GLU A 40 -5.19 19.15 10.20
CA GLU A 40 -5.89 19.71 9.04
C GLU A 40 -6.88 18.69 8.44
N SER A 41 -7.74 19.15 7.52
CA SER A 41 -8.59 18.27 6.74
C SER A 41 -7.76 17.34 5.86
N PHE A 42 -8.19 16.09 5.73
CA PHE A 42 -7.54 15.11 4.84
C PHE A 42 -7.57 15.63 3.40
N ALA A 43 -6.37 15.79 2.81
CA ALA A 43 -6.18 16.50 1.54
C ALA A 43 -6.37 15.62 0.30
N PHE A 44 -6.51 14.31 0.46
CA PHE A 44 -6.55 13.36 -0.65
C PHE A 44 -7.97 12.85 -0.91
N ASP A 45 -8.32 12.66 -2.18
CA ASP A 45 -9.56 11.99 -2.57
C ASP A 45 -9.31 10.48 -2.68
N LEU A 46 -10.00 9.70 -1.85
CA LEU A 46 -9.85 8.24 -1.84
C LEU A 46 -10.52 7.57 -3.05
N THR A 47 -11.37 8.31 -3.77
CA THR A 47 -12.05 7.87 -4.98
C THR A 47 -11.33 8.24 -6.27
N ASP A 48 -10.14 8.85 -6.16
CA ASP A 48 -9.30 9.12 -7.32
C ASP A 48 -8.75 7.81 -7.92
N ASN A 49 -8.80 7.72 -9.25
CA ASN A 49 -8.12 6.66 -10.00
C ASN A 49 -6.61 6.91 -9.92
N ILE A 50 -5.93 6.14 -9.07
CA ILE A 50 -4.50 6.28 -8.81
C ILE A 50 -3.64 5.44 -9.76
N LEU A 51 -4.19 4.32 -10.24
CA LEU A 51 -3.47 3.38 -11.09
C LEU A 51 -4.40 2.75 -12.11
N ASN A 52 -4.21 3.12 -13.39
CA ASN A 52 -4.95 2.57 -14.52
C ASN A 52 -4.43 1.20 -14.94
N ALA A 53 -4.59 0.21 -14.06
CA ALA A 53 -4.26 -1.19 -14.28
C ALA A 53 -5.27 -2.10 -13.57
N PRO A 54 -5.67 -3.24 -14.16
CA PRO A 54 -6.61 -4.17 -13.53
C PRO A 54 -5.95 -4.98 -12.41
N LYS A 55 -4.62 -5.09 -12.43
CA LYS A 55 -3.80 -5.83 -11.48
C LYS A 55 -2.51 -5.07 -11.19
N VAL A 56 -1.96 -5.26 -10.00
CA VAL A 56 -0.68 -4.71 -9.58
C VAL A 56 0.00 -5.70 -8.63
N THR A 57 1.31 -5.87 -8.77
CA THR A 57 2.12 -6.58 -7.79
C THR A 57 2.70 -5.56 -6.82
N ILE A 58 2.60 -5.85 -5.52
CA ILE A 58 3.21 -5.04 -4.46
C ILE A 58 4.27 -5.89 -3.79
N GLN A 59 5.49 -5.36 -3.67
CA GLN A 59 6.54 -5.94 -2.84
C GLN A 59 6.80 -5.02 -1.64
N TYR A 60 7.09 -5.63 -0.50
CA TYR A 60 7.43 -4.95 0.76
C TYR A 60 8.51 -5.72 1.50
N GLN A 61 9.02 -5.17 2.59
CA GLN A 61 10.08 -5.78 3.39
C GLN A 61 9.70 -5.82 4.88
N TYR A 62 10.05 -6.90 5.55
CA TYR A 62 9.95 -6.99 7.01
C TYR A 62 11.13 -7.80 7.59
N TRP A 63 11.43 -7.60 8.87
CA TRP A 63 12.41 -8.42 9.60
C TRP A 63 11.73 -9.69 10.14
N ASP A 64 12.21 -10.87 9.74
CA ASP A 64 11.72 -12.14 10.27
C ASP A 64 12.60 -12.61 11.43
N GLU A 65 12.06 -12.59 12.66
CA GLU A 65 12.82 -12.96 13.86
C GLU A 65 13.32 -14.41 13.84
N LYS A 66 12.68 -15.31 13.08
CA LYS A 66 13.08 -16.74 13.05
C LYS A 66 14.22 -16.97 12.09
N GLU A 67 14.20 -16.29 10.96
CA GLU A 67 15.26 -16.38 9.94
C GLU A 67 16.43 -15.43 10.27
N GLU A 68 16.24 -14.50 11.21
CA GLU A 68 17.19 -13.42 11.55
C GLU A 68 17.63 -12.64 10.30
N ASP A 69 16.70 -12.40 9.39
CA ASP A 69 16.96 -11.75 8.10
C ASP A 69 15.78 -10.90 7.63
N HIS A 70 16.05 -10.02 6.67
CA HIS A 70 15.04 -9.28 5.96
C HIS A 70 14.42 -10.14 4.86
N ILE A 71 13.09 -10.22 4.86
CA ILE A 71 12.32 -10.93 3.83
C ILE A 71 11.60 -9.90 2.96
N GLU A 72 11.66 -10.10 1.64
CA GLU A 72 11.06 -9.22 0.63
C GLU A 72 9.96 -9.94 -0.18
N PRO A 73 8.81 -10.27 0.44
CA PRO A 73 7.73 -10.94 -0.27
C PRO A 73 7.01 -9.97 -1.23
N ASP A 74 6.46 -10.53 -2.31
CA ASP A 74 5.51 -9.85 -3.19
C ASP A 74 4.14 -10.53 -3.20
N PHE A 75 3.10 -9.76 -3.51
CA PHE A 75 1.74 -10.26 -3.66
C PHE A 75 0.99 -9.53 -4.78
N LEU A 76 0.08 -10.27 -5.43
CA LEU A 76 -0.72 -9.78 -6.55
C LEU A 76 -2.08 -9.28 -6.06
N LEU A 77 -2.41 -8.04 -6.38
CA LEU A 77 -3.72 -7.45 -6.16
C LEU A 77 -4.50 -7.35 -7.48
N SER A 78 -5.82 -7.45 -7.38
CA SER A 78 -6.76 -7.17 -8.47
C SER A 78 -7.72 -6.05 -8.07
N ALA A 79 -7.98 -5.12 -8.99
CA ALA A 79 -8.94 -4.05 -8.81
C ALA A 79 -10.36 -4.60 -8.71
N TYR A 80 -11.22 -4.00 -7.89
CA TYR A 80 -12.61 -4.43 -7.70
C TYR A 80 -13.43 -4.35 -8.99
N ASN A 81 -13.18 -3.33 -9.81
CA ASN A 81 -13.82 -3.15 -11.11
C ASN A 81 -13.13 -3.91 -12.25
N ASN A 82 -12.00 -4.59 -11.99
CA ASN A 82 -11.15 -5.24 -12.99
C ASN A 82 -10.58 -4.30 -14.08
N GLU A 83 -10.48 -3.00 -13.81
CA GLU A 83 -9.98 -2.00 -14.77
C GLU A 83 -8.89 -1.10 -14.17
N PHE A 84 -9.13 -0.53 -12.99
CA PHE A 84 -8.23 0.43 -12.34
C PHE A 84 -8.38 0.44 -10.82
N PHE A 85 -7.34 0.85 -10.11
CA PHE A 85 -7.40 1.00 -8.65
C PHE A 85 -7.81 2.42 -8.25
N LEU A 86 -8.74 2.50 -7.31
CA LEU A 86 -8.96 3.70 -6.52
C LEU A 86 -7.91 3.82 -5.41
N GLN A 87 -7.63 5.05 -5.00
CA GLN A 87 -6.61 5.31 -3.99
C GLN A 87 -6.91 4.64 -2.63
N GLY A 88 -8.14 4.79 -2.12
CA GLY A 88 -8.56 4.14 -0.87
C GLY A 88 -8.54 2.62 -0.98
N GLU A 89 -9.01 2.10 -2.11
CA GLU A 89 -9.02 0.67 -2.41
C GLU A 89 -7.62 0.05 -2.40
N LEU A 90 -6.66 0.67 -3.08
CA LEU A 90 -5.30 0.14 -3.17
C LEU A 90 -4.66 0.02 -1.78
N LEU A 91 -4.70 1.09 -1.00
CA LEU A 91 -4.08 1.09 0.33
C LEU A 91 -4.82 0.17 1.31
N PHE A 92 -6.15 0.08 1.20
CA PHE A 92 -6.92 -0.91 1.96
C PHE A 92 -6.42 -2.32 1.66
N LYS A 93 -6.36 -2.72 0.39
CA LYS A 93 -5.91 -4.06 0.01
C LYS A 93 -4.47 -4.32 0.47
N VAL A 94 -3.57 -3.36 0.32
CA VAL A 94 -2.18 -3.49 0.82
C VAL A 94 -2.16 -3.68 2.32
N HIS A 95 -2.88 -2.87 3.09
CA HIS A 95 -2.96 -3.01 4.55
C HIS A 95 -3.43 -4.42 4.95
N GLN A 96 -4.47 -4.96 4.28
CA GLN A 96 -4.98 -6.30 4.58
C GLN A 96 -3.94 -7.41 4.35
N GLU A 97 -2.99 -7.22 3.43
CA GLU A 97 -1.92 -8.19 3.15
C GLU A 97 -0.74 -8.07 4.13
N VAL A 98 -0.37 -6.84 4.52
CA VAL A 98 0.88 -6.60 5.25
C VAL A 98 0.73 -6.40 6.76
N CYS A 99 -0.44 -6.00 7.27
CA CYS A 99 -0.58 -5.52 8.65
C CYS A 99 -0.12 -6.54 9.71
N GLU A 100 -0.44 -7.82 9.55
CA GLU A 100 -0.04 -8.84 10.53
C GLU A 100 1.47 -9.07 10.59
N LYS A 101 2.18 -8.78 9.49
CA LYS A 101 3.64 -8.87 9.41
C LYS A 101 4.33 -7.60 9.90
N LEU A 102 3.71 -6.44 9.70
CA LEU A 102 4.31 -5.15 10.01
C LEU A 102 3.87 -4.56 11.35
N LYS A 103 2.82 -5.06 12.01
CA LYS A 103 2.27 -4.44 13.23
C LYS A 103 3.31 -4.22 14.35
N ASP A 104 4.26 -5.14 14.48
CA ASP A 104 5.31 -5.10 15.50
C ASP A 104 6.69 -4.74 14.90
N ALA A 105 6.75 -4.44 13.60
CA ALA A 105 8.00 -4.13 12.91
C ALA A 105 8.39 -2.66 13.09
N ASP A 106 9.69 -2.35 13.11
CA ASP A 106 10.15 -0.96 13.18
C ASP A 106 9.77 -0.17 11.93
N ASN A 107 9.70 -0.80 10.75
CA ASN A 107 9.41 -0.16 9.46
C ASN A 107 7.91 -0.27 9.08
N LYS A 108 7.02 0.11 10.01
CA LYS A 108 5.57 -0.09 9.90
C LYS A 108 4.77 1.11 9.39
N TYR A 109 5.43 2.23 9.11
CA TYR A 109 4.76 3.43 8.60
C TYR A 109 4.74 3.42 7.07
N PHE A 110 3.60 3.79 6.49
CA PHE A 110 3.44 3.95 5.06
C PHE A 110 4.01 5.29 4.59
N GLU A 111 4.82 5.26 3.53
CA GLU A 111 5.40 6.48 2.94
C GLU A 111 5.05 6.69 1.45
N GLY A 112 4.36 5.73 0.84
CA GLY A 112 3.99 5.76 -0.57
C GLY A 112 4.35 4.48 -1.30
N PHE A 113 4.30 4.54 -2.63
CA PHE A 113 4.77 3.48 -3.49
C PHE A 113 5.66 4.02 -4.60
N VAL A 114 6.65 3.22 -5.02
CA VAL A 114 7.51 3.53 -6.17
C VAL A 114 7.47 2.39 -7.20
N LEU A 115 7.38 2.74 -8.48
CA LEU A 115 7.34 1.80 -9.59
C LEU A 115 8.72 1.14 -9.80
N TRP A 116 8.75 -0.18 -9.93
CA TRP A 116 9.91 -0.90 -10.42
C TRP A 116 10.03 -0.77 -11.94
N GLU A 117 11.11 -0.15 -12.42
CA GLU A 117 11.38 0.04 -13.85
C GLU A 117 12.22 -1.09 -14.47
N GLY A 118 12.59 -2.11 -13.69
CA GLY A 118 13.35 -3.28 -14.16
C GLY A 118 12.45 -4.42 -14.66
N GLU A 119 13.06 -5.58 -14.88
CA GLU A 119 12.32 -6.78 -15.29
C GLU A 119 11.50 -7.35 -14.11
N ASN A 120 10.23 -7.70 -14.38
CA ASN A 120 9.39 -8.50 -13.49
C ASN A 120 9.13 -9.86 -14.17
N PRO A 121 10.06 -10.82 -14.08
CA PRO A 121 9.96 -12.08 -14.83
C PRO A 121 8.74 -12.92 -14.43
N ASN A 122 8.26 -12.77 -13.19
CA ASN A 122 7.10 -13.49 -12.69
C ASN A 122 5.79 -12.95 -13.28
N ASN A 123 5.69 -11.64 -13.51
CA ASN A 123 4.51 -11.00 -14.09
C ASN A 123 4.90 -9.86 -15.06
N PRO A 124 5.39 -10.16 -16.28
CA PRO A 124 5.99 -9.17 -17.17
C PRO A 124 5.03 -8.06 -17.63
N GLU A 125 3.72 -8.31 -17.62
CA GLU A 125 2.69 -7.37 -18.06
C GLU A 125 2.01 -6.63 -16.90
N ILE A 126 2.40 -6.90 -15.65
CA ILE A 126 1.78 -6.33 -14.45
C ILE A 126 2.76 -5.34 -13.81
N PRO A 127 2.33 -4.10 -13.51
CA PRO A 127 3.18 -3.15 -12.79
C PRO A 127 3.56 -3.72 -11.42
N LEU A 128 4.84 -3.61 -11.08
CA LEU A 128 5.37 -3.90 -9.75
C LEU A 128 5.66 -2.58 -9.05
N TYR A 129 5.09 -2.40 -7.86
CA TYR A 129 5.42 -1.28 -6.98
C TYR A 129 6.06 -1.79 -5.69
N PHE A 130 7.07 -1.07 -5.21
CA PHE A 130 7.60 -1.23 -3.86
C PHE A 130 6.81 -0.37 -2.89
N LEU A 131 6.40 -0.97 -1.78
CA LEU A 131 5.87 -0.27 -0.62
C LEU A 131 7.01 0.48 0.08
N LEU A 132 6.92 1.80 0.14
CA LEU A 132 7.86 2.62 0.91
C LEU A 132 7.45 2.58 2.38
N GLN A 133 8.42 2.22 3.24
CA GLN A 133 8.22 1.94 4.65
C GLN A 133 9.14 2.80 5.52
N GLY A 134 8.55 3.50 6.49
CA GLY A 134 9.24 4.35 7.47
C GLY A 134 9.24 3.77 8.89
N SER A 135 10.14 4.31 9.72
CA SER A 135 10.32 3.96 11.15
C SER A 135 10.05 5.12 12.09
#